data_AF-A0A2S1FUM5-F1
#
_entry.id   AF-A0A2S1FUM5-F1
#
_cell.length_a   1.000
_cell.length_b   1.000
_cell.length_c   1.000
_cell.angle_alpha   90.00
_cell.angle_beta   90.00
_cell.angle_gamma   90.00
#
_symmetry.space_group_name_H-M   'P 1'
#
loop_
_entity.id
_entity.type
_entity.pdbx_description
1 polymer ?
#
loop_
_entity_poly.entity_id
_entity_poly.type
_entity_poly.pdbx_seq_one_letter_code
_entity_poly.pdbx_strand_id
1 'polypeptide(L)' 'MTQVHFTLKSEEIQSIIEYSVKDDVSKNILTTVFNQLMENQRTEYIQAKEYERTENRQSQRNGYYE' A
#
# COMPACT_ATOMS: atom_id res chain seq x y z
N MET A 1 -7.61 -16.71 20.15
CA MET A 1 -7.11 -16.36 18.80
C MET A 1 -6.23 -15.14 18.96
N THR A 2 -4.93 -15.29 18.76
CA THR A 2 -3.96 -14.22 18.89
C THR A 2 -3.87 -13.50 17.55
N GLN A 3 -4.28 -12.23 17.52
CA GLN A 3 -4.13 -11.39 16.35
C GLN A 3 -2.76 -10.71 16.46
N VAL A 4 -1.84 -11.06 15.56
CA VAL A 4 -0.54 -10.39 15.48
C VAL A 4 -0.71 -9.20 14.53
N HIS A 5 -0.65 -8.00 15.09
CA HIS A 5 -0.72 -6.77 14.29
C HIS A 5 0.68 -6.42 13.83
N PHE A 6 0.98 -6.66 12.55
CA PHE A 6 2.20 -6.21 11.92
C PHE A 6 1.96 -4.81 11.35
N THR A 7 2.52 -3.81 12.00
CA THR A 7 2.59 -2.46 11.44
C THR A 7 3.94 -2.33 10.75
N LEU A 8 3.94 -2.47 9.44
CA LEU A 8 5.11 -2.22 8.60
C LEU A 8 4.89 -0.88 7.89
N LYS A 9 5.90 -0.03 7.91
CA LYS A 9 5.84 1.23 7.17
C LYS A 9 6.12 0.96 5.69
N SER A 10 5.51 1.75 4.80
CA SER A 10 5.70 1.60 3.36
C SER A 10 7.17 1.72 2.96
N GLU A 11 7.93 2.58 3.64
CA GLU A 11 9.37 2.77 3.39
C GLU A 11 10.17 1.51 3.76
N GLU A 12 9.77 0.80 4.83
CA GLU A 12 10.43 -0.44 5.25
C GLU A 12 10.22 -1.54 4.21
N ILE A 13 9.00 -1.67 3.67
CA ILE A 13 8.68 -2.64 2.62
C ILE A 13 9.49 -2.34 1.35
N GLN A 14 9.54 -1.08 0.93
CA GLN A 14 10.32 -0.67 -0.25
C GLN A 14 11.80 -1.00 -0.08
N SER A 15 12.39 -0.69 1.09
CA SER A 15 13.80 -1.00 1.36
C SER A 15 14.07 -2.51 1.34
N ILE A 16 13.18 -3.34 1.88
CA ILE A 16 13.33 -4.80 1.86
C ILE A 16 13.34 -5.31 0.40
N ILE A 17 12.43 -4.83 -0.43
CA ILE A 17 12.37 -5.22 -1.85
C ILE A 17 13.63 -4.79 -2.58
N GLU A 18 14.08 -3.56 -2.36
CA GLU A 18 15.23 -3.00 -3.07
C GLU A 18 16.55 -3.71 -2.71
N TYR A 19 16.79 -3.95 -1.42
CA TYR A 19 18.07 -4.46 -0.93
C TYR A 19 18.12 -5.98 -0.71
N SER A 20 16.97 -6.64 -0.50
CA SER A 20 16.95 -8.08 -0.13
C SER A 20 16.53 -9.00 -1.27
N VAL A 21 15.86 -8.48 -2.31
CA VAL A 21 15.47 -9.28 -3.47
C VAL A 21 16.55 -9.22 -4.52
N LYS A 22 17.02 -10.38 -4.99
CA LYS A 22 18.20 -10.47 -5.89
C LYS A 22 17.86 -10.33 -7.37
N ASP A 23 16.62 -10.62 -7.74
CA ASP A 23 16.15 -10.71 -9.11
C ASP A 23 15.18 -9.57 -9.43
N ASP A 24 15.43 -8.85 -10.52
CA ASP A 24 14.67 -7.65 -10.89
C ASP A 24 13.23 -7.97 -11.28
N VAL A 25 12.96 -9.17 -11.83
CA VAL A 25 11.59 -9.61 -12.12
C VAL A 25 10.83 -9.81 -10.81
N SER A 26 11.45 -10.45 -9.83
CA SER A 26 10.90 -10.64 -8.49
C SER A 26 10.64 -9.30 -7.78
N LYS A 27 11.55 -8.33 -7.91
CA LYS A 27 11.33 -6.96 -7.39
C LYS A 27 10.10 -6.32 -8.00
N ASN A 28 9.97 -6.35 -9.32
CA ASN A 28 8.84 -5.73 -10.02
C ASN A 28 7.51 -6.38 -9.65
N ILE A 29 7.47 -7.71 -9.53
CA ILE A 29 6.27 -8.43 -9.10
C ILE A 29 5.89 -8.01 -7.67
N LEU A 30 6.83 -8.03 -6.73
CA LEU A 30 6.56 -7.68 -5.34
C LEU A 30 6.12 -6.22 -5.22
N THR A 31 6.84 -5.29 -5.85
CA THR A 31 6.47 -3.86 -5.86
C THR A 31 5.05 -3.67 -6.40
N THR A 32 4.69 -4.35 -7.50
CA THR A 32 3.35 -4.25 -8.08
C THR A 32 2.27 -4.77 -7.12
N VAL A 33 2.51 -5.93 -6.51
CA VAL A 33 1.55 -6.54 -5.56
C VAL A 33 1.37 -5.67 -4.33
N PHE A 34 2.47 -5.17 -3.73
CA PHE A 34 2.39 -4.32 -2.56
C PHE A 34 1.73 -2.97 -2.86
N ASN A 35 2.01 -2.36 -4.02
CA ASN A 35 1.33 -1.13 -4.43
C ASN A 35 -0.18 -1.35 -4.55
N GLN A 36 -0.63 -2.45 -5.18
CA GLN A 36 -2.05 -2.77 -5.26
C GLN A 36 -2.69 -3.03 -3.90
N LEU A 37 -1.98 -3.74 -3.00
CA LEU A 37 -2.46 -3.99 -1.64
C LEU A 37 -2.64 -2.67 -0.87
N MET A 38 -1.66 -1.78 -0.92
CA MET A 38 -1.73 -0.48 -0.27
C MET A 38 -2.84 0.40 -0.85
N GLU A 39 -3.07 0.36 -2.16
CA GLU A 39 -4.19 1.06 -2.79
C GLU A 39 -5.55 0.58 -2.28
N ASN A 40 -5.71 -0.73 -2.13
CA ASN A 40 -6.94 -1.31 -1.59
C ASN A 40 -7.15 -0.91 -0.13
N GLN A 41 -6.12 -1.03 0.71
CA GLN A 41 -6.17 -0.61 2.10
C GLN A 41 -6.50 0.89 2.25
N ARG A 42 -5.89 1.75 1.41
CA ARG A 42 -6.18 3.17 1.37
C ARG A 42 -7.63 3.45 0.98
N THR A 43 -8.16 2.70 0.01
CA THR A 43 -9.55 2.81 -0.44
C THR A 43 -10.52 2.42 0.68
N GLU A 44 -10.27 1.31 1.37
CA GLU A 44 -11.06 0.84 2.51
C GLU A 44 -11.05 1.86 3.65
N TYR A 45 -9.87 2.40 3.99
CA TYR A 45 -9.72 3.42 5.03
C TYR A 45 -10.46 4.72 4.70
N ILE A 46 -10.31 5.21 3.47
CA ILE A 46 -10.96 6.47 3.02
C ILE A 46 -12.48 6.30 2.90
N GLN A 47 -12.98 5.07 2.76
CA GLN A 47 -14.39 4.74 2.49
C GLN A 47 -14.91 5.39 1.19
N ALA A 48 -14.04 5.56 0.20
CA ALA A 48 -14.40 6.07 -1.11
C ALA A 48 -13.41 5.60 -2.18
N LYS A 49 -13.94 5.22 -3.34
CA LYS A 49 -13.15 4.91 -4.53
C LYS A 49 -12.49 6.18 -5.10
N GLU A 50 -11.57 5.96 -6.02
CA GLU A 50 -10.90 7.05 -6.74
C GLU A 50 -11.95 7.91 -7.47
N TYR A 51 -11.84 9.23 -7.31
CA TYR A 51 -12.77 10.25 -7.84
C TYR A 51 -14.25 10.08 -7.47
N GLU A 52 -14.60 9.18 -6.56
CA GLU A 52 -15.98 8.99 -6.12
C GLU A 52 -16.47 10.20 -5.30
N ARG A 53 -17.62 10.74 -5.68
CA ARG A 53 -18.30 11.77 -4.90
C ARG A 53 -19.19 11.09 -3.87
N THR A 54 -18.82 11.20 -2.60
CA THR A 54 -19.57 10.65 -1.47
C THR A 54 -19.41 11.56 -0.26
N GLU A 55 -20.49 11.76 0.47
CA GLU A 55 -20.52 12.55 1.71
C GLU A 55 -19.94 11.75 2.90
N ASN A 56 -19.80 10.43 2.77
CA ASN A 56 -19.34 9.54 3.85
C ASN A 56 -17.81 9.33 3.88
N ARG A 57 -17.07 10.08 3.07
CA ARG A 57 -15.61 9.95 2.93
C ARG A 57 -14.90 10.33 4.23
N GLN A 58 -14.00 9.47 4.70
CA GLN A 58 -13.25 9.68 5.95
C GLN A 58 -11.99 10.52 5.78
N SER A 59 -11.35 10.50 4.60
CA SER A 59 -10.11 11.25 4.33
C SER A 59 -9.86 11.48 2.83
N GLN A 60 -8.76 12.14 2.49
CA GLN A 60 -8.37 12.47 1.11
C GLN A 60 -7.09 11.71 0.69
N ARG A 61 -6.90 11.53 -0.62
CA ARG A 61 -5.65 10.98 -1.19
C ARG A 61 -4.66 12.11 -1.42
N ASN A 62 -3.42 11.98 -0.94
CA ASN A 62 -2.38 13.00 -1.04
C ASN A 62 -1.19 12.55 -1.90
N GLY A 63 -1.48 12.04 -3.10
CA GLY A 63 -0.44 11.58 -4.03
C GLY A 63 0.34 10.36 -3.54
N TYR A 64 1.56 10.24 -4.06
CA TYR A 64 2.53 9.18 -3.78
C TYR A 64 3.88 9.81 -3.49
N TYR A 65 4.72 9.09 -2.75
CA TYR A 65 6.13 9.44 -2.60
C TYR A 65 6.93 8.93 -3.81
N GLU A 66 7.88 9.73 -4.28
CA GLU A 66 8.86 9.35 -5.32
C GLU A 66 10.04 8.56 -4.72
#